data_AF-A0A9W4MG67-F1
#
_entry.id   AF-A0A9W4MG67-F1
#
_cell.length_a   1.000
_cell.length_b   1.000
_cell.length_c   1.000
_cell.angle_alpha   90.00
_cell.angle_beta   90.00
_cell.angle_gamma   90.00
#
_symmetry.space_group_name_H-M   'P 1'
#
loop_
_entity.id
_entity.type
_entity.pdbx_description
1 polymer ?
#
loop_
_entity_poly.entity_id
_entity_poly.type
_entity_poly.pdbx_seq_one_letter_code
_entity_poly.pdbx_strand_id
1 'polypeptide(L)'
;MRSVIPIIEQLDRALSELAINHPLNGRIALILVDNGLELMCHLKCTDLLSDDRRRSPRRLTQEQRNDARGRAFDRKIGLLQDRGHIRAEQVQAITTLHGYRNQLYHVGLRDDPVIGQLAHLYFHLAAELLEPLLGTQRHLRWEPEIITDAARRLLPELATAKRYGAKVDIAGLRARWVAECPPPPVPIEQALSKHLLAKVDEAEASFSIIARGRSGTDDPTATLRTVQLEADTLTAIRRHRRDHDKQLKAKGLEPKPLDDEQLAMARGTRVLEALNARLLPNWTPKHPILPFNSWRKQATSISTKRKASIALGSFDWIRREIDQLEDIMAEPIEDMYGWHQYLEDVAMDNR
;
A
#
# COMPACT_ATOMS: atom_id res chain seq x y z
N MET A 1 -24.39 16.09 11.33
CA MET A 1 -23.47 16.08 12.49
C MET A 1 -22.03 16.09 12.00
N ARG A 2 -21.25 17.15 12.25
CA ARG A 2 -19.79 17.14 12.03
C ARG A 2 -19.13 16.84 13.38
N SER A 3 -19.24 15.59 13.83
CA SER A 3 -18.74 15.19 15.15
C SER A 3 -17.30 14.70 15.02
N VAL A 4 -16.45 15.10 15.96
CA VAL A 4 -15.11 14.51 16.16
C VAL A 4 -15.18 13.21 16.96
N ILE A 5 -16.33 12.93 17.60
CA ILE A 5 -16.53 11.73 18.43
C ILE A 5 -16.22 10.44 17.67
N PRO A 6 -16.69 10.21 16.41
CA PRO A 6 -16.35 9.00 15.68
C PRO A 6 -14.85 8.86 15.40
N ILE A 7 -14.13 9.96 15.17
CA ILE A 7 -12.67 9.93 15.01
C ILE A 7 -12.02 9.45 16.31
N ILE A 8 -12.51 9.96 17.43
CA ILE A 8 -11.99 9.61 18.75
C ILE A 8 -12.20 8.13 19.05
N GLU A 9 -13.41 7.63 18.78
CA GLU A 9 -13.75 6.22 19.00
C GLU A 9 -12.92 5.27 18.13
N GLN A 10 -12.71 5.62 16.86
CA GLN A 10 -11.90 4.82 15.94
C GLN A 10 -10.44 4.75 16.40
N LEU A 11 -9.85 5.90 16.75
CA LEU A 11 -8.45 5.95 17.19
C LEU A 11 -8.25 5.34 18.59
N ASP A 12 -9.21 5.49 19.49
CA ASP A 12 -9.18 4.84 20.80
C ASP A 12 -9.30 3.31 20.69
N ARG A 13 -10.21 2.84 19.83
CA ARG A 13 -10.29 1.40 19.54
C ARG A 13 -8.99 0.91 18.92
N ALA A 14 -8.38 1.66 17.99
CA ALA A 14 -7.10 1.30 17.41
C ALA A 14 -6.00 1.14 18.47
N LEU A 15 -5.95 2.02 19.47
CA LEU A 15 -5.02 1.86 20.61
C LEU A 15 -5.23 0.55 21.37
N SER A 16 -6.49 0.19 21.63
CA SER A 16 -6.82 -1.07 22.30
C SER A 16 -6.36 -2.28 21.49
N GLU A 17 -6.45 -2.22 20.16
CA GLU A 17 -5.95 -3.27 19.28
C GLU A 17 -4.41 -3.32 19.25
N LEU A 18 -3.74 -2.17 19.22
CA LEU A 18 -2.27 -2.09 19.25
C LEU A 18 -1.67 -2.63 20.55
N ALA A 19 -2.44 -2.64 21.65
CA ALA A 19 -2.01 -3.24 22.91
C ALA A 19 -1.90 -4.77 22.84
N ILE A 20 -2.52 -5.39 21.84
CA ILE A 20 -2.50 -6.84 21.63
C ILE A 20 -1.52 -7.15 20.49
N ASN A 21 -0.37 -7.73 20.83
CA ASN A 21 0.65 -8.09 19.85
C ASN A 21 0.25 -9.33 19.04
N HIS A 22 -0.67 -9.14 18.09
CA HIS A 22 -1.17 -10.19 17.22
C HIS A 22 -1.51 -9.63 15.82
N PRO A 23 -1.24 -10.36 14.72
CA PRO A 23 -1.44 -9.85 13.36
C PRO A 23 -2.87 -9.36 13.08
N LEU A 24 -3.88 -10.08 13.56
CA LEU A 24 -5.29 -9.67 13.40
C LEU A 24 -5.56 -8.30 14.03
N ASN A 25 -5.04 -8.05 15.22
CA ASN A 25 -5.23 -6.79 15.93
C ASN A 25 -4.46 -5.65 15.24
N GLY A 26 -3.26 -5.93 14.73
CA GLY A 26 -2.53 -4.98 13.87
C GLY A 26 -3.32 -4.57 12.63
N ARG A 27 -4.00 -5.52 11.97
CA ARG A 27 -4.87 -5.24 10.81
C ARG A 27 -6.06 -4.37 11.17
N ILE A 28 -6.75 -4.71 12.25
CA ILE A 28 -7.90 -3.94 12.72
C ILE A 28 -7.44 -2.53 13.09
N ALA A 29 -6.33 -2.39 13.82
CA ALA A 29 -5.74 -1.10 14.14
C ALA A 29 -5.44 -0.27 12.87
N LEU A 30 -4.80 -0.87 11.86
CA LEU A 30 -4.49 -0.18 10.61
C LEU A 30 -5.76 0.36 9.92
N ILE A 31 -6.82 -0.45 9.85
CA ILE A 31 -8.11 -0.06 9.26
C ILE A 31 -8.76 1.08 10.05
N LEU A 32 -8.79 0.99 11.37
CA LEU A 32 -9.40 1.99 12.23
C LEU A 32 -8.65 3.33 12.18
N VAL A 33 -7.32 3.29 12.17
CA VAL A 33 -6.48 4.49 12.01
C VAL A 33 -6.72 5.16 10.67
N ASP A 34 -6.75 4.38 9.59
CA ASP A 34 -7.01 4.87 8.24
C ASP A 34 -8.38 5.56 8.16
N ASN A 35 -9.44 4.89 8.63
CA ASN A 35 -10.79 5.45 8.69
C ASN A 35 -10.85 6.74 9.54
N GLY A 36 -10.16 6.76 10.68
CA GLY A 36 -10.05 7.95 11.53
C GLY A 36 -9.40 9.13 10.81
N LEU A 37 -8.31 8.88 10.09
CA LEU A 37 -7.62 9.90 9.29
C LEU A 37 -8.46 10.38 8.09
N GLU A 38 -9.15 9.47 7.39
CA GLU A 38 -10.08 9.83 6.33
C GLU A 38 -11.16 10.80 6.83
N LEU A 39 -11.74 10.51 8.00
CA LEU A 39 -12.72 11.38 8.65
C LEU A 39 -12.14 12.74 9.03
N MET A 40 -10.91 12.78 9.58
CA MET A 40 -10.22 14.04 9.87
C MET A 40 -10.02 14.89 8.61
N CYS A 41 -9.56 14.28 7.52
CA CYS A 41 -9.34 14.95 6.24
C CYS A 41 -10.67 15.45 5.65
N HIS A 42 -11.73 14.64 5.76
CA HIS A 42 -13.07 15.02 5.33
C HIS A 42 -13.61 16.23 6.11
N LEU A 43 -13.48 16.23 7.44
CA LEU A 43 -13.89 17.36 8.27
C LEU A 43 -13.14 18.64 7.88
N LYS A 44 -11.81 18.57 7.71
CA LYS A 44 -11.02 19.72 7.29
C LYS A 44 -11.43 20.25 5.92
N CYS A 45 -11.64 19.37 4.93
CA CYS A 45 -12.15 19.76 3.61
C CYS A 45 -13.52 20.46 3.72
N THR A 46 -14.37 19.99 4.62
CA THR A 46 -15.69 20.58 4.84
C THR A 46 -15.60 21.96 5.50
N ASP A 47 -14.63 22.16 6.39
CA ASP A 47 -14.35 23.45 7.00
C ASP A 47 -13.80 24.44 5.95
N LEU A 48 -12.88 24.01 5.07
CA LEU A 48 -12.39 24.80 3.94
C LEU A 48 -13.52 25.24 2.99
N LEU A 49 -14.47 24.34 2.69
CA LEU A 49 -15.65 24.67 1.87
C LEU A 49 -16.57 25.67 2.56
N SER A 50 -16.71 25.57 3.89
CA SER A 50 -17.49 26.52 4.68
C SER A 50 -16.85 27.91 4.69
N ASP A 51 -15.52 27.99 4.76
CA ASP A 51 -14.78 29.25 4.73
C ASP A 51 -14.74 29.89 3.33
N ASP A 52 -14.65 29.09 2.25
CA ASP A 52 -14.74 29.57 0.87
C ASP A 52 -16.06 30.31 0.61
N ARG A 53 -17.18 29.79 1.17
CA ARG A 53 -18.51 30.43 1.08
C ARG A 53 -18.59 31.78 1.80
N ARG A 54 -17.76 32.00 2.82
CA ARG A 54 -17.73 33.23 3.65
C ARG A 54 -16.85 34.34 3.06
N ARG A 55 -16.53 34.29 1.76
CA ARG A 55 -15.65 35.23 1.05
C ARG A 55 -14.23 35.27 1.62
N SER A 56 -13.66 34.11 1.94
CA SER A 56 -12.24 33.98 2.31
C SER A 56 -11.31 34.52 1.19
N PRO A 57 -10.19 35.18 1.54
CA PRO A 57 -9.22 35.69 0.57
C PRO A 57 -8.52 34.57 -0.24
N ARG A 58 -8.54 33.33 0.24
CA ARG A 58 -7.95 32.16 -0.44
C ARG A 58 -9.01 31.23 -1.01
N ARG A 59 -9.75 31.71 -2.01
CA ARG A 59 -10.84 30.91 -2.62
C ARG A 59 -10.37 29.58 -3.19
N LEU A 60 -11.24 28.59 -3.14
CA LEU A 60 -11.06 27.29 -3.78
C LEU A 60 -11.40 27.41 -5.27
N THR A 61 -10.60 26.78 -6.14
CA THR A 61 -10.97 26.58 -7.55
C THR A 61 -12.15 25.60 -7.65
N GLN A 62 -12.80 25.52 -8.81
CA GLN A 62 -13.91 24.58 -8.99
C GLN A 62 -13.45 23.12 -8.85
N GLU A 63 -12.27 22.78 -9.34
CA GLU A 63 -11.64 21.47 -9.17
C GLU A 63 -11.40 21.15 -7.69
N GLN A 64 -10.79 22.07 -6.95
CA GLN A 64 -10.55 21.90 -5.51
C GLN A 64 -11.86 21.73 -4.71
N ARG A 65 -12.94 22.41 -5.12
CA ARG A 65 -14.27 22.20 -4.50
C ARG A 65 -14.81 20.81 -4.80
N ASN A 66 -14.57 20.28 -5.99
CA ASN A 66 -14.99 18.95 -6.37
C ASN A 66 -14.21 17.90 -5.57
N ASP A 67 -12.89 18.05 -5.45
CA ASP A 67 -12.03 17.18 -4.64
C ASP A 67 -12.45 17.20 -3.16
N ALA A 68 -12.68 18.38 -2.61
CA ALA A 68 -13.14 18.55 -1.23
C ALA A 68 -14.50 17.87 -0.95
N ARG A 69 -15.39 17.79 -1.94
CA ARG A 69 -16.72 17.14 -1.83
C ARG A 69 -16.70 15.66 -2.21
N GLY A 70 -15.76 15.25 -3.05
CA GLY A 70 -15.68 13.90 -3.59
C GLY A 70 -15.42 12.84 -2.52
N ARG A 71 -15.53 11.56 -2.93
CA ARG A 71 -15.25 10.41 -2.05
C ARG A 71 -13.80 9.93 -2.12
N ALA A 72 -13.05 10.37 -3.14
CA ALA A 72 -11.67 9.94 -3.34
C ALA A 72 -10.75 10.51 -2.24
N PHE A 73 -10.20 9.63 -1.41
CA PHE A 73 -9.33 10.02 -0.30
C PHE A 73 -8.06 10.71 -0.80
N ASP A 74 -7.39 10.14 -1.81
CA ASP A 74 -6.16 10.71 -2.40
C ASP A 74 -6.34 12.15 -2.87
N ARG A 75 -7.49 12.47 -3.49
CA ARG A 75 -7.81 13.83 -3.95
C ARG A 75 -7.95 14.81 -2.78
N LYS A 76 -8.51 14.37 -1.65
CA LYS A 76 -8.59 15.19 -0.44
C LYS A 76 -7.21 15.42 0.16
N ILE A 77 -6.37 14.39 0.23
CA ILE A 77 -5.00 14.53 0.75
C ILE A 77 -4.22 15.52 -0.11
N GLY A 78 -4.28 15.40 -1.44
CA GLY A 78 -3.62 16.33 -2.37
C GLY A 78 -4.08 17.78 -2.16
N LEU A 79 -5.39 18.01 -2.04
CA LEU A 79 -5.91 19.33 -1.70
C LEU A 79 -5.37 19.85 -0.34
N LEU A 80 -5.34 19.01 0.68
CA LEU A 80 -4.87 19.39 2.02
C LEU A 80 -3.35 19.68 2.03
N GLN A 81 -2.59 19.00 1.18
CA GLN A 81 -1.18 19.31 0.92
C GLN A 81 -1.00 20.67 0.26
N ASP A 82 -1.74 20.94 -0.83
CA ASP A 82 -1.70 22.22 -1.53
C ASP A 82 -2.06 23.40 -0.62
N ARG A 83 -2.92 23.14 0.38
CA ARG A 83 -3.33 24.13 1.39
C ARG A 83 -2.41 24.18 2.61
N GLY A 84 -1.34 23.39 2.64
CA GLY A 84 -0.31 23.41 3.69
C GLY A 84 -0.75 22.77 5.01
N HIS A 85 -1.83 21.99 5.01
CA HIS A 85 -2.29 21.27 6.21
C HIS A 85 -1.55 19.95 6.42
N ILE A 86 -1.03 19.35 5.34
CA ILE A 86 -0.27 18.10 5.37
C ILE A 86 1.02 18.32 4.59
N ARG A 87 2.16 17.86 5.13
CA ARG A 87 3.46 17.98 4.46
C ARG A 87 3.62 16.88 3.41
N ALA A 88 4.44 17.14 2.37
CA ALA A 88 4.68 16.16 1.30
C ALA A 88 5.16 14.79 1.81
N GLU A 89 6.06 14.78 2.80
CA GLU A 89 6.54 13.55 3.44
C GLU A 89 5.43 12.76 4.16
N GLN A 90 4.44 13.47 4.72
CA GLN A 90 3.29 12.86 5.38
C GLN A 90 2.31 12.31 4.34
N VAL A 91 2.07 13.03 3.24
CA VAL A 91 1.24 12.53 2.13
C VAL A 91 1.77 11.20 1.60
N GLN A 92 3.08 11.13 1.34
CA GLN A 92 3.69 9.89 0.86
C GLN A 92 3.49 8.73 1.85
N ALA A 93 3.68 8.98 3.15
CA ALA A 93 3.47 7.97 4.18
C ALA A 93 1.99 7.53 4.26
N ILE A 94 1.05 8.48 4.22
CA ILE A 94 -0.40 8.19 4.22
C ILE A 94 -0.77 7.35 3.02
N THR A 95 -0.36 7.75 1.82
CA THR A 95 -0.68 7.00 0.59
C THR A 95 -0.12 5.58 0.63
N THR A 96 1.12 5.41 1.12
CA THR A 96 1.71 4.07 1.29
C THR A 96 0.93 3.24 2.32
N LEU A 97 0.61 3.79 3.50
CA LEU A 97 -0.12 3.08 4.57
C LEU A 97 -1.57 2.76 4.19
N HIS A 98 -2.24 3.67 3.49
CA HIS A 98 -3.57 3.44 2.91
C HIS A 98 -3.54 2.31 1.87
N GLY A 99 -2.46 2.22 1.07
CA GLY A 99 -2.20 1.09 0.17
C GLY A 99 -2.18 -0.25 0.89
N TYR A 100 -1.44 -0.35 2.02
CA TYR A 100 -1.42 -1.56 2.85
C TYR A 100 -2.81 -1.91 3.40
N ARG A 101 -3.56 -0.91 3.87
CA ARG A 101 -4.94 -1.11 4.32
C ARG A 101 -5.82 -1.68 3.20
N ASN A 102 -5.68 -1.21 1.97
CA ASN A 102 -6.45 -1.71 0.83
C ASN A 102 -6.04 -3.15 0.44
N GLN A 103 -4.76 -3.50 0.58
CA GLN A 103 -4.28 -4.87 0.33
C GLN A 103 -4.85 -5.89 1.31
N LEU A 104 -5.13 -5.50 2.57
CA LEU A 104 -5.75 -6.39 3.56
C LEU A 104 -7.11 -6.96 3.10
N TYR A 105 -7.80 -6.27 2.19
CA TYR A 105 -9.08 -6.74 1.63
C TYR A 105 -8.92 -7.70 0.44
N HIS A 106 -7.74 -7.76 -0.19
CA HIS A 106 -7.59 -8.36 -1.52
C HIS A 106 -6.49 -9.42 -1.64
N VAL A 107 -5.41 -9.35 -0.85
CA VAL A 107 -4.19 -10.14 -1.12
C VAL A 107 -3.71 -11.00 0.07
N GLY A 108 -4.43 -11.02 1.19
CA GLY A 108 -4.11 -11.92 2.31
C GLY A 108 -2.81 -11.61 3.06
N LEU A 109 -2.35 -12.55 3.89
CA LEU A 109 -1.40 -12.39 5.02
C LEU A 109 0.07 -12.05 4.66
N ARG A 110 0.36 -11.53 3.46
CA ARG A 110 1.75 -11.37 2.95
C ARG A 110 2.64 -10.49 3.83
N ASP A 111 2.09 -9.42 4.38
CA ASP A 111 2.84 -8.44 5.18
C ASP A 111 2.50 -8.52 6.68
N ASP A 112 1.78 -9.55 7.13
CA ASP A 112 1.36 -9.74 8.52
C ASP A 112 2.47 -9.58 9.56
N PRO A 113 3.71 -10.04 9.32
CA PRO A 113 4.80 -9.85 10.27
C PRO A 113 5.12 -8.38 10.60
N VAL A 114 4.70 -7.43 9.75
CA VAL A 114 4.97 -5.99 9.92
C VAL A 114 3.72 -5.12 10.02
N ILE A 115 2.52 -5.66 9.80
CA ILE A 115 1.27 -4.87 9.84
C ILE A 115 1.08 -4.15 11.19
N GLY A 116 1.42 -4.79 12.31
CA GLY A 116 1.34 -4.16 13.63
C GLY A 116 2.21 -2.91 13.72
N GLN A 117 3.46 -2.99 13.26
CA GLN A 117 4.39 -1.86 13.26
C GLN A 117 3.94 -0.75 12.31
N LEU A 118 3.40 -1.11 11.14
CA LEU A 118 2.79 -0.14 10.21
C LEU A 118 1.61 0.59 10.86
N ALA A 119 0.77 -0.13 11.61
CA ALA A 119 -0.36 0.46 12.33
C ALA A 119 0.10 1.41 13.45
N HIS A 120 1.15 1.08 14.21
CA HIS A 120 1.76 2.02 15.17
C HIS A 120 2.27 3.29 14.49
N LEU A 121 3.02 3.17 13.39
CA LEU A 121 3.49 4.33 12.63
C LEU A 121 2.32 5.17 12.14
N TYR A 122 1.28 4.53 11.61
CA TYR A 122 0.12 5.24 11.08
C TYR A 122 -0.64 5.97 12.20
N PHE A 123 -0.77 5.33 13.37
CA PHE A 123 -1.41 5.93 14.54
C PHE A 123 -0.69 7.21 14.97
N HIS A 124 0.64 7.16 15.11
CA HIS A 124 1.43 8.36 15.45
C HIS A 124 1.29 9.46 14.39
N LEU A 125 1.30 9.10 13.11
CA LEU A 125 1.09 10.04 12.02
C LEU A 125 -0.31 10.68 12.08
N ALA A 126 -1.35 9.90 12.33
CA ALA A 126 -2.71 10.39 12.50
C ALA A 126 -2.83 11.32 13.72
N ALA A 127 -2.19 10.96 14.84
CA ALA A 127 -2.14 11.79 16.04
C ALA A 127 -1.41 13.12 15.81
N GLU A 128 -0.31 13.13 15.05
CA GLU A 128 0.37 14.36 14.64
C GLU A 128 -0.50 15.28 13.77
N LEU A 129 -1.40 14.70 12.96
CA LEU A 129 -2.27 15.45 12.05
C LEU A 129 -3.56 15.96 12.69
N LEU A 130 -3.82 15.64 13.96
CA LEU A 130 -5.00 16.13 14.69
C LEU A 130 -5.10 17.65 14.69
N GLU A 131 -4.07 18.36 15.13
CA GLU A 131 -4.12 19.82 15.24
C GLU A 131 -4.17 20.50 13.86
N PRO A 132 -3.35 20.12 12.85
CA PRO A 132 -3.47 20.68 11.51
C PRO A 132 -4.86 20.50 10.86
N LEU A 133 -5.50 19.35 11.09
CA LEU A 133 -6.77 19.00 10.46
C LEU A 133 -8.00 19.44 11.27
N LEU A 134 -7.95 19.43 12.59
CA LEU A 134 -9.11 19.71 13.44
C LEU A 134 -9.03 21.06 14.18
N GLY A 135 -7.85 21.69 14.20
CA GLY A 135 -7.53 22.86 15.01
C GLY A 135 -7.09 22.48 16.42
N THR A 136 -6.51 23.42 17.16
CA THR A 136 -6.07 23.21 18.56
C THR A 136 -7.26 23.04 19.51
N GLN A 137 -8.38 23.70 19.21
CA GLN A 137 -9.60 23.61 19.97
C GLN A 137 -10.78 23.51 19.01
N ARG A 138 -11.80 22.73 19.38
CA ARG A 138 -13.00 22.57 18.56
C ARG A 138 -14.25 22.67 19.42
N HIS A 139 -15.26 23.37 18.91
CA HIS A 139 -16.56 23.37 19.54
C HIS A 139 -17.34 22.15 19.07
N LEU A 140 -17.60 21.21 19.98
CA LEU A 140 -18.44 20.06 19.72
C LEU A 140 -19.87 20.37 20.15
N ARG A 141 -20.82 19.81 19.41
CA ARG A 141 -22.21 19.68 19.82
C ARG A 141 -22.57 18.21 19.71
N TRP A 142 -23.24 17.69 20.72
CA TRP A 142 -23.59 16.27 20.81
C TRP A 142 -24.92 16.10 21.51
N GLU A 143 -25.55 14.95 21.29
CA GLU A 143 -26.66 14.46 22.09
C GLU A 143 -26.07 13.59 23.22
N PRO A 144 -26.46 13.80 24.50
CA PRO A 144 -25.90 13.09 25.65
C PRO A 144 -25.91 11.56 25.51
N GLU A 145 -26.90 11.02 24.81
CA GLU A 145 -27.11 9.60 24.54
C GLU A 145 -26.08 9.01 23.56
N ILE A 146 -25.38 9.86 22.80
CA ILE A 146 -24.41 9.46 21.77
C ILE A 146 -22.96 9.48 22.29
N ILE A 147 -22.71 10.03 23.49
CA ILE A 147 -21.35 10.05 24.04
C ILE A 147 -20.98 8.70 24.65
N THR A 148 -19.95 8.08 24.09
CA THR A 148 -19.29 6.88 24.63
C THR A 148 -18.36 7.18 25.81
N ASP A 149 -18.09 6.17 26.63
CA ASP A 149 -17.16 6.27 27.76
C ASP A 149 -15.74 6.63 27.31
N ALA A 150 -15.31 6.13 26.15
CA ALA A 150 -14.06 6.50 25.50
C ALA A 150 -13.96 8.01 25.27
N ALA A 151 -15.00 8.61 24.69
CA ALA A 151 -15.05 10.05 24.46
C ALA A 151 -15.03 10.84 25.76
N ARG A 152 -15.71 10.39 26.83
CA ARG A 152 -15.67 11.06 28.16
C ARG A 152 -14.29 11.00 28.80
N ARG A 153 -13.63 9.85 28.71
CA ARG A 153 -12.27 9.65 29.24
C ARG A 153 -11.25 10.53 28.53
N LEU A 154 -11.34 10.60 27.19
CA LEU A 154 -10.38 11.30 26.36
C LEU A 154 -10.67 12.80 26.20
N LEU A 155 -11.89 13.24 26.46
CA LEU A 155 -12.30 14.65 26.45
C LEU A 155 -13.00 14.99 27.78
N PRO A 156 -12.26 15.27 28.85
CA PRO A 156 -12.82 15.52 30.19
C PRO A 156 -13.77 16.72 30.22
N GLU A 157 -13.67 17.65 29.28
CA GLU A 157 -14.58 18.78 29.11
C GLU A 157 -16.03 18.33 28.84
N LEU A 158 -16.23 17.12 28.28
CA LEU A 158 -17.56 16.55 28.06
C LEU A 158 -18.24 16.13 29.36
N ALA A 159 -17.48 15.80 30.41
CA ALA A 159 -18.02 15.36 31.70
C ALA A 159 -18.61 16.51 32.52
N THR A 160 -18.13 17.74 32.32
CA THR A 160 -18.52 18.93 33.10
C THR A 160 -19.45 19.87 32.34
N ALA A 161 -19.68 19.62 31.04
CA ALA A 161 -20.49 20.47 30.18
C ALA A 161 -21.99 20.35 30.53
N LYS A 162 -22.60 21.46 30.92
CA LYS A 162 -23.98 21.49 31.41
C LYS A 162 -25.05 21.31 30.32
N ARG A 163 -24.75 21.53 29.03
CA ARG A 163 -25.70 21.34 27.89
C ARG A 163 -24.99 21.22 26.54
N TYR A 164 -25.32 20.16 25.76
CA TYR A 164 -25.21 19.94 24.30
C TYR A 164 -24.03 20.55 23.52
N GLY A 165 -22.95 20.96 24.18
CA GLY A 165 -21.75 21.45 23.54
C GLY A 165 -20.66 21.90 24.52
N ALA A 166 -19.42 21.75 24.08
CA ALA A 166 -18.22 22.15 24.79
C ALA A 166 -17.12 22.51 23.80
N LYS A 167 -16.24 23.37 24.25
CA LYS A 167 -14.97 23.61 23.58
C LYS A 167 -13.98 22.56 24.12
N VAL A 168 -13.51 21.69 23.25
CA VAL A 168 -12.62 20.60 23.63
C VAL A 168 -11.19 20.89 23.19
N ASP A 169 -10.24 20.45 24.02
CA ASP A 169 -8.81 20.58 23.75
C ASP A 169 -8.30 19.41 22.89
N ILE A 170 -8.05 19.68 21.61
CA ILE A 170 -7.54 18.70 20.65
C ILE A 170 -6.02 18.49 20.85
N ALA A 171 -5.29 19.51 21.27
CA ALA A 171 -3.86 19.38 21.54
C ALA A 171 -3.64 18.47 22.78
N GLY A 172 -4.43 18.66 23.83
CA GLY A 172 -4.44 17.77 24.99
C GLY A 172 -4.88 16.34 24.65
N LEU A 173 -5.84 16.17 23.73
CA LEU A 173 -6.26 14.85 23.24
C LEU A 173 -5.09 14.10 22.59
N ARG A 174 -4.33 14.75 21.71
CA ARG A 174 -3.12 14.18 21.11
C ARG A 174 -2.14 13.69 22.17
N ALA A 175 -1.85 14.52 23.18
CA ALA A 175 -0.92 14.17 24.24
C ALA A 175 -1.38 12.93 25.02
N ARG A 176 -2.68 12.83 25.33
CA ARG A 176 -3.27 11.65 26.00
C ARG A 176 -3.13 10.38 25.16
N TRP A 177 -3.45 10.45 23.87
CA TRP A 177 -3.32 9.30 22.97
C TRP A 177 -1.89 8.82 22.77
N VAL A 178 -0.94 9.74 22.63
CA VAL A 178 0.47 9.36 22.49
C VAL A 178 0.98 8.73 23.79
N ALA A 179 0.53 9.21 24.95
CA ALA A 179 0.90 8.64 26.25
C ALA A 179 0.28 7.25 26.50
N GLU A 180 -0.93 6.99 26.00
CA GLU A 180 -1.60 5.70 26.10
C GLU A 180 -1.17 4.70 25.02
N CYS A 181 -0.47 5.16 23.97
CA CYS A 181 -0.05 4.30 22.88
C CYS A 181 1.01 3.30 23.38
N PRO A 182 0.75 1.99 23.30
CA PRO A 182 1.73 1.00 23.70
C PRO A 182 2.96 1.11 22.77
N PRO A 183 4.18 0.92 23.29
CA PRO A 183 5.36 0.88 22.44
C PRO A 183 5.27 -0.34 21.51
N PRO A 184 5.70 -0.23 20.24
CA PRO A 184 5.75 -1.40 19.37
C PRO A 184 6.75 -2.42 19.93
N PRO A 185 6.54 -3.74 19.72
CA PRO A 185 7.41 -4.79 20.26
C PRO A 185 8.87 -4.67 19.80
N VAL A 186 9.07 -4.15 18.59
CA VAL A 186 10.37 -3.84 18.00
C VAL A 186 10.26 -2.52 17.23
N PRO A 187 11.35 -1.75 17.08
CA PRO A 187 11.37 -0.58 16.21
C PRO A 187 10.95 -0.94 14.78
N ILE A 188 10.16 -0.08 14.15
CA ILE A 188 9.62 -0.32 12.81
C ILE A 188 10.74 -0.56 11.79
N GLU A 189 11.85 0.17 11.88
CA GLU A 189 13.01 0.02 10.99
C GLU A 189 13.58 -1.40 11.04
N GLN A 190 13.63 -2.00 12.23
CA GLN A 190 14.12 -3.37 12.41
C GLN A 190 13.10 -4.39 11.90
N ALA A 191 11.81 -4.18 12.16
CA ALA A 191 10.75 -5.05 11.66
C ALA A 191 10.70 -5.08 10.13
N LEU A 192 10.70 -3.91 9.49
CA LEU A 192 10.69 -3.78 8.04
C LEU A 192 11.95 -4.38 7.39
N SER A 193 13.13 -4.16 8.00
CA SER A 193 14.38 -4.74 7.53
C SER A 193 14.35 -6.27 7.59
N LYS A 194 13.92 -6.85 8.73
CA LYS A 194 13.82 -8.30 8.93
C LYS A 194 12.84 -8.94 7.94
N HIS A 195 11.66 -8.33 7.76
CA HIS A 195 10.65 -8.84 6.83
C HIS A 195 11.13 -8.81 5.39
N LEU A 196 11.79 -7.73 4.95
CA LEU A 196 12.36 -7.69 3.61
C LEU A 196 13.48 -8.70 3.39
N LEU A 197 14.33 -8.95 4.39
CA LEU A 197 15.35 -10.00 4.26
C LEU A 197 14.71 -11.36 4.03
N ALA A 198 13.68 -11.71 4.80
CA ALA A 198 12.91 -12.94 4.59
C ALA A 198 12.29 -12.99 3.19
N LYS A 199 11.71 -11.88 2.71
CA LYS A 199 11.14 -11.77 1.36
C LYS A 199 12.19 -11.94 0.25
N VAL A 200 13.38 -11.38 0.43
CA VAL A 200 14.47 -11.55 -0.54
C VAL A 200 14.93 -13.00 -0.57
N ASP A 201 15.02 -13.66 0.58
CA ASP A 201 15.41 -15.07 0.69
C ASP A 201 14.34 -15.98 0.05
N GLU A 202 13.04 -15.70 0.28
CA GLU A 202 11.92 -16.37 -0.39
C GLU A 202 12.01 -16.22 -1.92
N ALA A 203 12.16 -14.99 -2.42
CA ALA A 203 12.24 -14.72 -3.85
C ALA A 203 13.47 -15.34 -4.52
N GLU A 204 14.63 -15.34 -3.85
CA GLU A 204 15.84 -16.02 -4.36
C GLU A 204 15.66 -17.53 -4.38
N ALA A 205 15.05 -18.11 -3.35
CA ALA A 205 14.72 -19.54 -3.32
C ALA A 205 13.76 -19.91 -4.46
N SER A 206 12.71 -19.11 -4.69
CA SER A 206 11.80 -19.28 -5.82
C SER A 206 12.53 -19.19 -7.16
N PHE A 207 13.39 -18.20 -7.35
CA PHE A 207 14.19 -18.08 -8.57
C PHE A 207 15.14 -19.27 -8.76
N SER A 208 15.68 -19.85 -7.68
CA SER A 208 16.61 -20.98 -7.76
C SER A 208 16.01 -22.22 -8.44
N ILE A 209 14.68 -22.38 -8.41
CA ILE A 209 13.94 -23.45 -9.09
C ILE A 209 14.16 -23.37 -10.61
N ILE A 210 14.12 -22.16 -11.15
CA ILE A 210 14.23 -21.92 -12.60
C ILE A 210 15.63 -21.47 -13.02
N ALA A 211 16.51 -21.12 -12.09
CA ALA A 211 17.76 -20.40 -12.35
C ALA A 211 18.63 -21.05 -13.44
N ARG A 212 18.67 -22.38 -13.52
CA ARG A 212 19.50 -23.11 -14.50
C ARG A 212 18.73 -23.60 -15.73
N GLY A 213 17.51 -23.10 -15.92
CA GLY A 213 16.60 -23.49 -17.00
C GLY A 213 16.29 -24.97 -17.02
N ARG A 214 15.66 -25.45 -18.10
CA ARG A 214 15.29 -26.87 -18.25
C ARG A 214 16.51 -27.77 -18.47
N SER A 215 17.62 -27.20 -18.93
CA SER A 215 18.87 -27.93 -19.15
C SER A 215 19.59 -28.27 -17.84
N GLY A 216 19.29 -27.54 -16.75
CA GLY A 216 20.04 -27.60 -15.50
C GLY A 216 21.45 -26.99 -15.57
N THR A 217 21.80 -26.35 -16.70
CA THR A 217 23.14 -25.80 -16.97
C THR A 217 23.14 -24.34 -17.42
N ASP A 218 21.97 -23.72 -17.58
CA ASP A 218 21.89 -22.34 -18.06
C ASP A 218 22.49 -21.36 -17.03
N ASP A 219 23.08 -20.27 -17.53
CA ASP A 219 23.58 -19.19 -16.67
C ASP A 219 22.39 -18.48 -15.99
N PRO A 220 22.37 -18.36 -14.64
CA PRO A 220 21.26 -17.72 -13.94
C PRO A 220 20.98 -16.28 -14.37
N THR A 221 22.01 -15.51 -14.76
CA THR A 221 21.78 -14.14 -15.22
C THR A 221 21.13 -14.12 -16.60
N ALA A 222 21.53 -15.04 -17.49
CA ALA A 222 20.87 -15.24 -18.77
C ALA A 222 19.40 -15.68 -18.58
N THR A 223 19.14 -16.64 -17.68
CA THR A 223 17.76 -17.08 -17.38
C THR A 223 16.90 -15.93 -16.85
N LEU A 224 17.42 -15.12 -15.91
CA LEU A 224 16.70 -13.94 -15.42
C LEU A 224 16.37 -12.95 -16.56
N ARG A 225 17.27 -12.77 -17.53
CA ARG A 225 17.01 -11.92 -18.70
C ARG A 225 15.91 -12.51 -19.59
N THR A 226 15.93 -13.81 -19.85
CA THR A 226 14.89 -14.49 -20.63
C THR A 226 13.52 -14.31 -19.98
N VAL A 227 13.39 -14.60 -18.68
CA VAL A 227 12.13 -14.45 -17.94
C VAL A 227 11.57 -13.02 -18.02
N GLN A 228 12.43 -12.01 -17.84
CA GLN A 228 12.02 -10.61 -17.97
C GLN A 228 11.58 -10.26 -19.40
N LEU A 229 12.33 -10.71 -20.41
CA LEU A 229 12.01 -10.43 -21.81
C LEU A 229 10.67 -11.03 -22.21
N GLU A 230 10.41 -12.26 -21.79
CA GLU A 230 9.12 -12.94 -22.05
C GLU A 230 7.97 -12.18 -21.38
N ALA A 231 8.11 -11.84 -20.10
CA ALA A 231 7.08 -11.10 -19.37
C ALA A 231 6.78 -9.72 -19.98
N ASP A 232 7.82 -8.98 -20.39
CA ASP A 232 7.67 -7.69 -21.04
C ASP A 232 7.02 -7.83 -22.42
N THR A 233 7.33 -8.90 -23.15
CA THR A 233 6.72 -9.18 -24.45
C THR A 233 5.24 -9.52 -24.30
N LEU A 234 4.88 -10.37 -23.34
CA LEU A 234 3.48 -10.66 -23.03
C LEU A 234 2.71 -9.38 -22.67
N THR A 235 3.34 -8.49 -21.89
CA THR A 235 2.78 -7.17 -21.56
C THR A 235 2.60 -6.30 -22.81
N ALA A 236 3.58 -6.29 -23.72
CA ALA A 236 3.51 -5.56 -24.98
C ALA A 236 2.41 -6.11 -25.91
N ILE A 237 2.25 -7.44 -25.99
CA ILE A 237 1.19 -8.09 -26.75
C ILE A 237 -0.18 -7.67 -26.20
N ARG A 238 -0.39 -7.77 -24.87
CA ARG A 238 -1.63 -7.35 -24.21
C ARG A 238 -1.92 -5.87 -24.45
N ARG A 239 -0.91 -5.00 -24.42
CA ARG A 239 -1.07 -3.57 -24.75
C ARG A 239 -1.49 -3.35 -26.19
N HIS A 240 -0.76 -3.93 -27.15
CA HIS A 240 -1.08 -3.82 -28.58
C HIS A 240 -2.49 -4.35 -28.87
N ARG A 241 -2.89 -5.43 -28.18
CA ARG A 241 -4.25 -5.98 -28.30
C ARG A 241 -5.31 -5.03 -27.78
N ARG A 242 -5.13 -4.46 -26.58
CA ARG A 242 -6.08 -3.48 -26.01
C ARG A 242 -6.26 -2.26 -26.92
N ASP A 243 -5.17 -1.78 -27.53
CA ASP A 243 -5.23 -0.63 -28.43
C ASP A 243 -5.94 -0.98 -29.75
N HIS A 244 -5.70 -2.17 -30.30
CA HIS A 244 -6.44 -2.69 -31.45
C HIS A 244 -7.93 -2.87 -31.15
N ASP A 245 -8.29 -3.42 -29.99
CA ASP A 245 -9.68 -3.63 -29.58
C ASP A 245 -10.43 -2.31 -29.39
N LYS A 246 -9.76 -1.26 -28.87
CA LYS A 246 -10.32 0.10 -28.84
C LYS A 246 -10.61 0.62 -30.24
N GLN A 247 -9.71 0.37 -31.20
CA GLN A 247 -9.91 0.78 -32.60
C GLN A 247 -11.07 0.02 -33.26
N LEU A 248 -11.21 -1.28 -33.00
CA LEU A 248 -12.35 -2.07 -33.49
C LEU A 248 -13.67 -1.55 -32.92
N LYS A 249 -13.74 -1.32 -31.60
CA LYS A 249 -14.94 -0.75 -30.95
C LYS A 249 -15.31 0.61 -31.53
N ALA A 250 -14.33 1.47 -31.79
CA ALA A 250 -14.56 2.77 -32.44
C ALA A 250 -15.12 2.63 -33.87
N LYS A 251 -14.89 1.50 -34.54
CA LYS A 251 -15.43 1.15 -35.86
C LYS A 251 -16.73 0.34 -35.81
N GLY A 252 -17.29 0.10 -34.62
CA GLY A 252 -18.49 -0.73 -34.44
C GLY A 252 -18.26 -2.23 -34.66
N LEU A 253 -17.01 -2.69 -34.65
CA LEU A 253 -16.64 -4.10 -34.81
C LEU A 253 -16.41 -4.76 -33.44
N GLU A 254 -16.79 -6.03 -33.32
CA GLU A 254 -16.56 -6.80 -32.10
C GLU A 254 -15.08 -7.25 -31.98
N PRO A 255 -14.43 -7.03 -30.82
CA PRO A 255 -13.12 -7.59 -30.56
C PRO A 255 -13.18 -9.11 -30.34
N LYS A 256 -12.22 -9.85 -30.88
CA LYS A 256 -12.02 -11.26 -30.53
C LYS A 256 -11.34 -11.36 -29.14
N PRO A 257 -11.73 -12.27 -28.25
CA PRO A 257 -11.04 -12.47 -26.98
C PRO A 257 -9.59 -12.89 -27.20
N LEU A 258 -8.70 -12.38 -26.35
CA LEU A 258 -7.32 -12.85 -26.28
C LEU A 258 -7.31 -14.12 -25.43
N ASP A 259 -6.69 -15.17 -25.95
CA ASP A 259 -6.49 -16.40 -25.20
C ASP A 259 -5.17 -16.26 -24.41
N ASP A 260 -5.30 -15.91 -23.13
CA ASP A 260 -4.14 -15.72 -22.25
C ASP A 260 -3.40 -17.06 -21.99
N GLU A 261 -4.08 -18.20 -22.11
CA GLU A 261 -3.49 -19.53 -21.95
C GLU A 261 -2.61 -19.88 -23.17
N GLN A 262 -3.06 -19.54 -24.38
CA GLN A 262 -2.23 -19.68 -25.58
C GLN A 262 -0.98 -18.79 -25.54
N LEU A 263 -1.08 -17.61 -24.95
CA LEU A 263 0.07 -16.72 -24.77
C LEU A 263 1.06 -17.26 -23.74
N ALA A 264 0.56 -17.83 -22.65
CA ALA A 264 1.36 -18.53 -21.65
C ALA A 264 2.14 -19.70 -22.30
N MET A 265 1.44 -20.57 -23.03
CA MET A 265 2.05 -21.69 -23.75
C MET A 265 3.07 -21.30 -24.84
N ALA A 266 3.10 -20.02 -25.26
CA ALA A 266 4.05 -19.54 -26.25
C ALA A 266 5.44 -19.20 -25.66
N ARG A 267 5.62 -19.24 -24.33
CA ARG A 267 6.93 -19.05 -23.69
C ARG A 267 7.98 -20.05 -24.18
N GLY A 268 9.22 -19.58 -24.35
CA GLY A 268 10.31 -20.38 -24.93
C GLY A 268 10.12 -20.82 -26.39
N THR A 269 9.08 -20.36 -27.09
CA THR A 269 8.86 -20.71 -28.51
C THR A 269 9.49 -19.68 -29.44
N ARG A 270 9.86 -20.12 -30.65
CA ARG A 270 10.33 -19.24 -31.74
C ARG A 270 9.33 -18.14 -32.12
N VAL A 271 8.04 -18.37 -31.86
CA VAL A 271 6.98 -17.39 -32.12
C VAL A 271 7.16 -16.19 -31.19
N LEU A 272 7.41 -16.46 -29.90
CA LEU A 272 7.65 -15.39 -28.94
C LEU A 272 8.96 -14.66 -29.24
N GLU A 273 10.04 -15.37 -29.57
CA GLU A 273 11.31 -14.75 -29.99
C GLU A 273 11.15 -13.78 -31.18
N ALA A 274 10.40 -14.17 -32.21
CA ALA A 274 10.11 -13.31 -33.34
C ALA A 274 9.26 -12.08 -32.95
N LEU A 275 8.31 -12.26 -32.02
CA LEU A 275 7.51 -11.16 -31.48
C LEU A 275 8.36 -10.21 -30.63
N ASN A 276 9.32 -10.70 -29.85
CA ASN A 276 10.25 -9.90 -29.07
C ASN A 276 11.01 -8.92 -29.98
N ALA A 277 11.61 -9.44 -31.05
CA ALA A 277 12.39 -8.63 -32.00
C ALA A 277 11.54 -7.52 -32.67
N ARG A 278 10.24 -7.79 -32.88
CA ARG A 278 9.33 -6.83 -33.51
C ARG A 278 8.76 -5.80 -32.53
N LEU A 279 8.36 -6.24 -31.34
CA LEU A 279 7.65 -5.41 -30.36
C LEU A 279 8.61 -4.64 -29.46
N LEU A 280 9.79 -5.19 -29.19
CA LEU A 280 10.77 -4.65 -28.24
C LEU A 280 12.19 -4.65 -28.85
N PRO A 281 12.43 -3.98 -29.99
CA PRO A 281 13.73 -4.03 -30.70
C PRO A 281 14.92 -3.45 -29.92
N ASN A 282 14.66 -2.57 -28.95
CA ASN A 282 15.67 -1.96 -28.08
C ASN A 282 15.44 -2.32 -26.61
N TRP A 283 15.00 -3.56 -26.37
CA TRP A 283 14.68 -4.01 -25.03
C TRP A 283 15.89 -3.97 -24.10
N THR A 284 15.68 -3.48 -22.88
CA THR A 284 16.67 -3.49 -21.80
C THR A 284 16.05 -4.14 -20.56
N PRO A 285 16.72 -5.13 -19.95
CA PRO A 285 16.19 -5.76 -18.74
C PRO A 285 16.12 -4.75 -17.61
N LYS A 286 15.05 -4.83 -16.81
CA LYS A 286 14.92 -4.07 -15.57
C LYS A 286 16.04 -4.43 -14.58
N HIS A 287 16.35 -5.72 -14.47
CA HIS A 287 17.42 -6.28 -13.68
C HIS A 287 18.47 -6.93 -14.61
N PRO A 288 19.54 -6.21 -14.96
CA PRO A 288 20.59 -6.74 -15.83
C PRO A 288 21.48 -7.80 -15.17
N ILE A 289 21.45 -7.87 -13.83
CA ILE A 289 22.13 -8.83 -12.96
C ILE A 289 21.15 -9.29 -11.87
N LEU A 290 21.45 -10.41 -11.21
CA LEU A 290 20.65 -10.93 -10.10
C LEU A 290 20.52 -9.86 -8.98
N PRO A 291 19.29 -9.45 -8.61
CA PRO A 291 19.10 -8.30 -7.73
C PRO A 291 19.22 -8.64 -6.23
N PHE A 292 19.20 -9.93 -5.86
CA PHE A 292 19.07 -10.40 -4.48
C PHE A 292 20.12 -9.81 -3.52
N ASN A 293 21.40 -9.81 -3.91
CA ASN A 293 22.46 -9.22 -3.09
C ASN A 293 22.32 -7.69 -2.91
N SER A 294 21.82 -7.00 -3.94
CA SER A 294 21.52 -5.56 -3.85
C SER A 294 20.34 -5.32 -2.90
N TRP A 295 19.27 -6.10 -3.05
CA TRP A 295 18.11 -6.01 -2.18
C TRP A 295 18.44 -6.33 -0.72
N ARG A 296 19.26 -7.35 -0.43
CA ARG A 296 19.74 -7.62 0.95
C ARG A 296 20.46 -6.42 1.54
N LYS A 297 21.41 -5.83 0.82
CA LYS A 297 22.13 -4.62 1.29
C LYS A 297 21.17 -3.46 1.57
N GLN A 298 20.21 -3.23 0.67
CA GLN A 298 19.20 -2.18 0.83
C GLN A 298 18.27 -2.47 2.02
N ALA A 299 17.79 -3.71 2.17
CA ALA A 299 16.96 -4.17 3.28
C ALA A 299 17.67 -4.03 4.62
N THR A 300 18.95 -4.43 4.73
CA THR A 300 19.76 -4.22 5.94
C THR A 300 19.90 -2.74 6.27
N SER A 301 20.08 -1.87 5.26
CA SER A 301 20.22 -0.43 5.47
C SER A 301 18.97 0.23 6.09
N ILE A 302 17.78 -0.38 5.94
CA ILE A 302 16.52 0.15 6.50
C ILE A 302 16.60 0.23 8.02
N SER A 303 17.21 -0.77 8.68
CA SER A 303 17.36 -0.83 10.14
C SER A 303 18.12 0.36 10.75
N THR A 304 18.90 1.07 9.93
CA THR A 304 19.75 2.21 10.34
C THR A 304 19.14 3.57 10.01
N LYS A 305 17.96 3.62 9.39
CA LYS A 305 17.32 4.89 9.03
C LYS A 305 16.87 5.62 10.30
N ARG A 306 17.09 6.93 10.34
CA ARG A 306 16.73 7.76 11.51
C ARG A 306 15.24 8.10 11.59
N LYS A 307 14.53 8.03 10.47
CA LYS A 307 13.10 8.40 10.38
C LYS A 307 12.31 7.21 9.86
N ALA A 308 11.27 6.84 10.60
CA ALA A 308 10.34 5.78 10.22
C ALA A 308 9.70 5.99 8.83
N SER A 309 9.39 7.23 8.44
CA SER A 309 8.85 7.53 7.10
C SER A 309 9.83 7.24 5.97
N ILE A 310 11.13 7.46 6.18
CA ILE A 310 12.17 7.13 5.20
C ILE A 310 12.35 5.61 5.12
N ALA A 311 12.30 4.93 6.26
CA ALA A 311 12.32 3.48 6.33
C ALA A 311 11.12 2.87 5.58
N LEU A 312 9.90 3.38 5.81
CA LEU A 312 8.68 2.97 5.12
C LEU A 312 8.78 3.16 3.60
N GLY A 313 9.25 4.32 3.14
CA GLY A 313 9.40 4.57 1.70
C GLY A 313 10.42 3.63 1.04
N SER A 314 11.54 3.37 1.71
CA SER A 314 12.55 2.42 1.23
C SER A 314 11.99 0.99 1.23
N PHE A 315 11.23 0.63 2.27
CA PHE A 315 10.59 -0.67 2.41
C PHE A 315 9.60 -0.95 1.28
N ASP A 316 8.64 -0.05 1.07
CA ASP A 316 7.59 -0.20 0.06
C ASP A 316 8.19 -0.26 -1.36
N TRP A 317 9.24 0.52 -1.63
CA TRP A 317 9.93 0.46 -2.92
C TRP A 317 10.59 -0.91 -3.16
N ILE A 318 11.41 -1.42 -2.23
CA ILE A 318 12.06 -2.73 -2.39
C ILE A 318 11.01 -3.85 -2.47
N ARG A 319 9.99 -3.79 -1.62
CA ARG A 319 8.89 -4.77 -1.61
C ARG A 319 8.23 -4.87 -3.00
N ARG A 320 7.92 -3.72 -3.63
CA ARG A 320 7.35 -3.70 -4.98
C ARG A 320 8.30 -4.25 -6.05
N GLU A 321 9.61 -4.05 -5.89
CA GLU A 321 10.61 -4.64 -6.80
C GLU A 321 10.61 -6.17 -6.69
N ILE A 322 10.51 -6.71 -5.46
CA ILE A 322 10.41 -8.14 -5.19
C ILE A 322 9.10 -8.69 -5.76
N ASP A 323 7.96 -8.10 -5.41
CA ASP A 323 6.63 -8.52 -5.89
C ASP A 323 6.59 -8.61 -7.42
N GLN A 324 7.14 -7.60 -8.11
CA GLN A 324 7.18 -7.60 -9.57
C GLN A 324 8.03 -8.73 -10.14
N LEU A 325 9.13 -9.10 -9.48
CA LEU A 325 9.93 -10.23 -9.91
C LEU A 325 9.20 -11.56 -9.63
N GLU A 326 8.58 -11.71 -8.46
CA GLU A 326 7.77 -12.89 -8.12
C GLU A 326 6.64 -13.10 -9.13
N ASP A 327 5.91 -12.03 -9.48
CA ASP A 327 4.80 -12.08 -10.44
C ASP A 327 5.24 -12.59 -11.82
N ILE A 328 6.42 -12.18 -12.31
CA ILE A 328 6.91 -12.65 -13.62
C ILE A 328 7.53 -14.05 -13.57
N MET A 329 7.97 -14.50 -12.39
CA MET A 329 8.53 -15.83 -12.17
C MET A 329 7.48 -16.91 -11.90
N ALA A 330 6.27 -16.55 -11.48
CA ALA A 330 5.23 -17.49 -11.07
C ALA A 330 4.98 -18.59 -12.12
N GLU A 331 4.70 -18.19 -13.36
CA GLU A 331 4.39 -19.13 -14.45
C GLU A 331 5.62 -19.95 -14.88
N PRO A 332 6.83 -19.39 -15.08
CA PRO A 332 8.05 -20.19 -15.31
C PRO A 332 8.34 -21.24 -14.23
N ILE A 333 8.03 -20.93 -12.97
CA ILE A 333 8.20 -21.88 -11.86
C ILE A 333 7.19 -23.03 -11.98
N GLU A 334 5.92 -22.72 -12.27
CA GLU A 334 4.89 -23.74 -12.53
C GLU A 334 5.26 -24.64 -13.71
N ASP A 335 5.74 -24.05 -14.81
CA ASP A 335 6.23 -24.79 -15.99
C ASP A 335 7.38 -25.74 -15.64
N MET A 336 8.30 -25.30 -14.77
CA MET A 336 9.44 -26.12 -14.34
C MET A 336 9.00 -27.31 -13.48
N TYR A 337 8.02 -27.10 -12.59
CA TYR A 337 7.44 -28.21 -11.83
C TYR A 337 6.72 -29.22 -12.72
N GLY A 338 5.93 -28.76 -13.70
CA GLY A 338 5.29 -29.64 -14.67
C GLY A 338 6.29 -30.44 -15.49
N TRP A 339 7.41 -29.83 -15.87
CA TRP A 339 8.50 -30.51 -16.56
C TRP A 339 9.18 -31.59 -15.71
N HIS A 340 9.47 -31.31 -14.43
CA HIS A 340 10.05 -32.30 -13.54
C HIS A 340 9.11 -33.48 -13.31
N GLN A 341 7.81 -33.23 -13.10
CA GLN A 341 6.82 -34.30 -12.97
C GLN A 341 6.79 -35.19 -14.21
N TYR A 342 6.78 -34.59 -15.40
CA TYR A 342 6.83 -35.34 -16.65
C TYR A 342 8.07 -36.25 -16.77
N LEU A 343 9.25 -35.75 -16.36
CA LEU A 343 10.47 -36.55 -16.37
C LEU A 343 10.42 -37.71 -15.35
N GLU A 344 9.82 -37.50 -14.18
CA GLU A 344 9.61 -38.56 -13.19
C GLU A 344 8.66 -39.64 -13.71
N ASP A 345 7.55 -39.25 -14.33
CA ASP A 345 6.57 -40.18 -14.91
C ASP A 345 7.23 -41.02 -16.01
N VAL A 346 7.98 -40.40 -16.93
CA VAL A 346 8.73 -41.11 -17.98
C VAL A 346 9.79 -42.04 -17.38
N ALA A 347 10.46 -41.64 -16.30
CA ALA A 347 11.45 -42.50 -15.65
C ALA A 347 10.82 -43.70 -14.93
N MET A 348 9.60 -43.55 -14.41
CA MET A 348 8.84 -44.61 -13.77
C MET A 348 8.27 -45.60 -14.79
N ASP A 349 7.78 -45.14 -15.95
CA ASP A 349 7.28 -46.01 -17.02
C ASP A 349 8.39 -46.87 -17.67
N ASN A 350 9.65 -46.46 -17.54
CA ASN A 350 10.82 -47.17 -18.07
C ASN A 350 11.47 -48.14 -17.05
N ARG A 351 10.91 -48.28 -15.83
CA ARG A 351 11.35 -49.24 -14.80
C ARG A 351 10.40 -50.42 -14.74
#